data_AF-A0AA40NE05-F1
#
_entry.id   AF-A0AA40NE05-F1
#
_cell.length_a   1.000
_cell.length_b   1.000
_cell.length_c   1.000
_cell.angle_alpha   90.00
_cell.angle_beta   90.00
_cell.angle_gamma   90.00
#
_symmetry.space_group_name_H-M   'P 1'
#
loop_
_entity.id
_entity.type
_entity.pdbx_description
1 polymer ?
#
loop_
_entity_poly.entity_id
_entity_poly.type
_entity_poly.pdbx_seq_one_letter_code
_entity_poly.pdbx_strand_id
1 'polypeptide(L)'
;TGIVVGETAVIENDVSILQSVTLGGTGKAGGDRHPKIREGVMIGAGAKILGNIEVGRGAKIGAGSVVLQPVPPHTTAAGVPARIVGKPDSDKPSMDMDQHFNGIHHTFEYGDGI
;
A
#
# COMPACT_ATOMS: atom_id res chain seq x y z
N THR A 1 -9.40 11.38 -8.87
CA THR A 1 -8.58 12.61 -8.67
C THR A 1 -8.18 12.70 -7.20
N GLY A 2 -6.95 13.12 -6.87
CA GLY A 2 -6.52 13.33 -5.47
C GLY A 2 -5.27 12.58 -5.00
N ILE A 3 -4.36 12.20 -5.91
CA ILE A 3 -3.06 11.64 -5.51
C ILE A 3 -2.23 12.72 -4.81
N VAL A 4 -1.60 12.35 -3.69
CA VAL A 4 -0.67 13.22 -2.94
C VAL A 4 0.64 12.45 -2.73
N VAL A 5 1.76 13.01 -3.20
CA VAL A 5 3.10 12.45 -3.01
C VAL A 5 3.98 13.51 -2.35
N GLY A 6 4.53 13.17 -1.19
CA GLY A 6 5.32 14.11 -0.41
C GLY A 6 6.80 14.18 -0.80
N GLU A 7 7.47 15.20 -0.26
CA GLU A 7 8.83 15.64 -0.61
C GLU A 7 9.89 14.54 -0.66
N THR A 8 9.88 13.60 0.30
CA THR A 8 10.94 12.58 0.47
C THR A 8 10.48 11.18 0.07
N ALA A 9 9.37 11.09 -0.65
CA ALA A 9 8.85 9.82 -1.13
C ALA A 9 9.76 9.29 -2.24
N VAL A 10 9.92 7.98 -2.29
CA VAL A 10 10.57 7.30 -3.42
C VAL A 10 9.56 6.34 -4.01
N ILE A 11 9.43 6.37 -5.33
CA ILE A 11 8.64 5.42 -6.11
C ILE A 11 9.58 4.85 -7.16
N GLU A 12 9.82 3.54 -7.10
CA GLU A 12 10.64 2.84 -8.09
C GLU A 12 9.84 2.51 -9.37
N ASN A 13 10.46 1.77 -10.29
CA ASN A 13 9.87 1.42 -11.58
C ASN A 13 8.66 0.48 -11.44
N ASP A 14 7.82 0.46 -12.47
CA ASP A 14 6.71 -0.48 -12.61
C ASP A 14 5.75 -0.49 -11.41
N VAL A 15 5.37 0.68 -10.90
CA VAL A 15 4.39 0.85 -9.82
C VAL A 15 3.07 1.35 -10.40
N SER A 16 1.95 0.80 -9.92
CA SER A 16 0.60 1.22 -10.31
C SER A 16 -0.14 1.84 -9.12
N ILE A 17 -0.65 3.05 -9.30
CA ILE A 17 -1.29 3.85 -8.24
C ILE A 17 -2.66 4.34 -8.69
N LEU A 18 -3.70 4.01 -7.93
CA LEU A 18 -5.06 4.46 -8.19
C LEU A 18 -5.36 5.85 -7.57
N GLN A 19 -6.56 6.37 -7.85
CA GLN A 19 -7.01 7.67 -7.36
C GLN A 19 -6.98 7.78 -5.84
N SER A 20 -6.79 9.02 -5.34
CA SER A 20 -6.91 9.36 -3.92
C SER A 20 -5.91 8.65 -2.99
N VAL A 21 -4.82 8.12 -3.55
CA VAL A 21 -3.71 7.56 -2.78
C VAL A 21 -2.86 8.69 -2.18
N THR A 22 -2.39 8.49 -0.96
CA THR A 22 -1.47 9.42 -0.30
C THR A 22 -0.20 8.68 0.11
N LEU A 23 0.94 9.16 -0.38
CA LEU A 23 2.29 8.84 0.10
C LEU A 23 2.75 9.99 0.98
N GLY A 24 2.31 9.97 2.24
CA GLY A 24 2.30 11.12 3.14
C GLY A 24 3.33 11.06 4.26
N GLY A 25 3.61 12.23 4.81
CA GLY A 25 4.48 12.37 5.98
C GLY A 25 3.80 11.98 7.29
N THR A 26 4.58 11.85 8.35
CA THR A 26 4.09 11.87 9.74
C THR A 26 4.83 12.93 10.55
N GLY A 27 4.11 13.59 11.47
CA GLY A 27 4.66 14.63 12.35
C GLY A 27 4.95 15.97 11.67
N LYS A 28 5.63 16.86 12.41
CA LYS A 28 5.97 18.25 12.00
C LYS A 28 7.47 18.47 11.72
N ALA A 29 8.30 17.45 11.95
CA ALA A 29 9.73 17.54 11.74
C ALA A 29 10.07 17.35 10.25
N GLY A 30 11.12 18.05 9.80
CA GLY A 30 11.71 17.81 8.47
C GLY A 30 12.50 16.51 8.42
N GLY A 31 13.22 16.30 7.31
CA GLY A 31 13.98 15.07 7.07
C GLY A 31 13.14 14.00 6.38
N ASP A 32 13.70 12.79 6.32
CA ASP A 32 13.08 11.69 5.59
C ASP A 32 11.87 11.11 6.34
N ARG A 33 10.69 11.42 5.82
CA ARG A 33 9.40 11.23 6.51
C ARG A 33 8.31 10.61 5.64
N HIS A 34 8.60 10.26 4.39
CA HIS A 34 7.61 9.76 3.43
C HIS A 34 7.93 8.33 2.96
N PRO A 35 6.95 7.60 2.41
CA PRO A 35 7.11 6.20 2.06
C PRO A 35 8.16 5.92 0.98
N LYS A 36 8.72 4.71 1.01
CA LYS A 36 9.58 4.12 -0.03
C LYS A 36 8.81 2.98 -0.70
N ILE A 37 8.32 3.23 -1.90
CA ILE A 37 7.56 2.28 -2.69
C ILE A 37 8.50 1.59 -3.67
N ARG A 38 8.72 0.29 -3.45
CA ARG A 38 9.63 -0.51 -4.26
C ARG A 38 8.99 -0.97 -5.58
N GLU A 39 9.82 -1.48 -6.46
CA GLU A 39 9.43 -1.91 -7.80
C GLU A 39 8.25 -2.90 -7.79
N GLY A 40 7.35 -2.80 -8.78
CA GLY A 40 6.28 -3.79 -8.97
C GLY A 40 5.09 -3.66 -8.01
N VAL A 41 5.08 -2.67 -7.10
CA VAL A 41 4.02 -2.50 -6.11
C VAL A 41 2.72 -2.01 -6.75
N MET A 42 1.59 -2.57 -6.30
CA MET A 42 0.25 -2.05 -6.60
C MET A 42 -0.33 -1.34 -5.40
N ILE A 43 -0.87 -0.13 -5.61
CA ILE A 43 -1.56 0.65 -4.58
C ILE A 43 -3.01 0.93 -5.00
N GLY A 44 -3.94 0.26 -4.31
CA GLY A 44 -5.37 0.40 -4.55
C GLY A 44 -5.92 1.79 -4.22
N ALA A 45 -7.10 2.09 -4.76
CA ALA A 45 -7.71 3.41 -4.64
C ALA A 45 -7.88 3.84 -3.17
N GLY A 46 -7.60 5.11 -2.89
CA GLY A 46 -7.86 5.68 -1.57
C GLY A 46 -6.88 5.27 -0.47
N ALA A 47 -5.88 4.44 -0.73
CA ALA A 47 -4.92 4.00 0.28
C ALA A 47 -4.08 5.19 0.83
N LYS A 48 -3.78 5.14 2.13
CA LYS A 48 -2.95 6.13 2.83
C LYS A 48 -1.72 5.43 3.39
N ILE A 49 -0.55 5.78 2.91
CA ILE A 49 0.74 5.21 3.36
C ILE A 49 1.49 6.36 4.01
N LEU A 50 1.70 6.29 5.32
CA LEU A 50 2.14 7.42 6.13
C LEU A 50 3.44 7.12 6.88
N GLY A 51 4.40 8.03 6.74
CA GLY A 51 5.70 7.95 7.41
C GLY A 51 6.82 7.39 6.54
N ASN A 52 8.03 7.41 7.08
CA ASN A 52 9.20 6.83 6.42
C ASN A 52 9.20 5.30 6.60
N ILE A 53 8.35 4.64 5.84
CA ILE A 53 8.17 3.19 5.83
C ILE A 53 8.38 2.64 4.43
N GLU A 54 8.85 1.40 4.36
CA GLU A 54 9.04 0.69 3.10
C GLU A 54 7.82 -0.16 2.75
N VAL A 55 7.41 -0.10 1.49
CA VAL A 55 6.51 -1.08 0.87
C VAL A 55 7.35 -1.87 -0.11
N GLY A 56 7.69 -3.10 0.29
CA GLY A 56 8.65 -3.95 -0.38
C GLY A 56 8.24 -4.35 -1.80
N ARG A 57 9.24 -4.81 -2.57
CA ARG A 57 9.07 -5.16 -3.99
C ARG A 57 7.91 -6.12 -4.20
N GLY A 58 7.10 -5.86 -5.22
CA GLY A 58 5.98 -6.75 -5.58
C GLY A 58 4.89 -6.87 -4.51
N ALA A 59 4.81 -5.94 -3.55
CA ALA A 59 3.71 -5.93 -2.57
C ALA A 59 2.41 -5.37 -3.17
N LYS A 60 1.29 -5.70 -2.53
CA LYS A 60 -0.05 -5.23 -2.89
C LYS A 60 -0.69 -4.51 -1.70
N ILE A 61 -1.09 -3.25 -1.89
CA ILE A 61 -1.83 -2.47 -0.89
C ILE A 61 -3.30 -2.42 -1.32
N GLY A 62 -4.18 -2.96 -0.47
CA GLY A 62 -5.63 -2.97 -0.71
C GLY A 62 -6.22 -1.56 -0.76
N ALA A 63 -7.28 -1.38 -1.54
CA ALA A 63 -8.01 -0.12 -1.59
C ALA A 63 -8.52 0.30 -0.19
N GLY A 64 -8.52 1.61 0.09
CA GLY A 64 -8.98 2.19 1.36
C GLY A 64 -8.04 1.96 2.57
N SER A 65 -6.93 1.25 2.40
CA SER A 65 -6.07 0.87 3.53
C SER A 65 -5.31 2.04 4.15
N VAL A 66 -5.06 1.99 5.45
CA VAL A 66 -4.18 2.94 6.16
C VAL A 66 -2.93 2.21 6.67
N VAL A 67 -1.81 2.40 5.97
CA VAL A 67 -0.54 1.72 6.20
C VAL A 67 0.37 2.60 7.06
N LEU A 68 0.66 2.12 8.26
CA LEU A 68 1.48 2.81 9.28
C LEU A 68 2.77 2.06 9.65
N GLN A 69 2.98 0.88 9.06
CA GLN A 69 4.11 -0.02 9.33
C GLN A 69 4.68 -0.53 8.00
N PRO A 70 5.97 -0.87 7.92
CA PRO A 70 6.57 -1.45 6.72
C PRO A 70 5.84 -2.71 6.25
N VAL A 71 5.72 -2.85 4.94
CA VAL A 71 5.08 -4.00 4.28
C VAL A 71 6.18 -4.82 3.59
N PRO A 72 6.39 -6.10 3.95
CA PRO A 72 7.42 -6.92 3.33
C PRO A 72 7.20 -7.15 1.83
N PRO A 73 8.26 -7.46 1.06
CA PRO A 73 8.14 -7.84 -0.35
C PRO A 73 7.13 -8.98 -0.58
N HIS A 74 6.43 -8.96 -1.71
CA HIS A 74 5.49 -10.02 -2.12
C HIS A 74 4.42 -10.36 -1.08
N THR A 75 3.95 -9.36 -0.32
CA THR A 75 2.84 -9.49 0.62
C THR A 75 1.66 -8.59 0.24
N THR A 76 0.45 -9.00 0.61
CA THR A 76 -0.74 -8.17 0.49
C THR A 76 -1.09 -7.61 1.86
N ALA A 77 -1.22 -6.28 1.96
CA ALA A 77 -1.64 -5.59 3.16
C ALA A 77 -2.95 -4.83 2.93
N ALA A 78 -3.91 -4.98 3.85
CA ALA A 78 -5.20 -4.31 3.76
C ALA A 78 -5.77 -3.95 5.15
N GLY A 79 -6.70 -2.99 5.19
CA GLY A 79 -7.45 -2.60 6.39
C GLY A 79 -7.03 -1.27 7.03
N VAL A 80 -7.69 -0.91 8.14
CA VAL A 80 -7.49 0.35 8.87
C VAL A 80 -7.37 0.06 10.39
N PRO A 81 -6.14 0.03 10.95
CA PRO A 81 -4.85 0.07 10.26
C PRO A 81 -4.58 -1.22 9.48
N ALA A 82 -3.76 -1.11 8.44
CA ALA A 82 -3.46 -2.23 7.55
C ALA A 82 -2.72 -3.35 8.29
N ARG A 83 -3.04 -4.59 7.90
CA ARG A 83 -2.38 -5.83 8.33
C ARG A 83 -2.06 -6.67 7.11
N ILE A 84 -1.09 -7.56 7.25
CA ILE A 84 -0.79 -8.55 6.20
C ILE A 84 -1.96 -9.54 6.16
N VAL A 85 -2.60 -9.66 4.99
CA VAL A 85 -3.80 -10.47 4.75
C VAL A 85 -3.56 -11.59 3.73
N GLY A 86 -2.36 -11.67 3.16
CA GLY A 86 -2.02 -12.73 2.21
C GLY A 86 -0.80 -12.40 1.37
N LYS A 87 -0.74 -13.03 0.20
CA LYS A 87 0.28 -12.82 -0.82
C LYS A 87 -0.40 -12.53 -2.16
N PRO A 88 0.17 -11.66 -3.01
CA PRO A 88 -0.31 -11.50 -4.37
C PRO A 88 -0.06 -12.76 -5.21
N ASP A 89 -0.83 -12.93 -6.29
CA ASP A 89 -0.70 -14.08 -7.20
C ASP A 89 0.44 -13.92 -8.21
N SER A 90 1.09 -12.75 -8.28
CA SER A 90 2.16 -12.43 -9.22
C SER A 90 3.34 -11.71 -8.58
N ASP A 91 4.48 -11.71 -9.28
CA ASP A 91 5.73 -11.04 -8.84
C ASP A 91 5.59 -9.51 -8.84
N LYS A 92 4.85 -8.96 -9.80
CA LYS A 92 4.58 -7.52 -9.97
C LYS A 92 3.07 -7.27 -10.03
N PRO A 93 2.37 -7.18 -8.89
CA PRO A 93 0.92 -6.94 -8.87
C PRO A 93 0.47 -5.69 -9.62
N SER A 94 1.38 -4.72 -9.79
CA SER A 94 1.16 -3.51 -10.59
C SER A 94 0.85 -3.77 -12.07
N MET A 95 1.23 -4.93 -12.62
CA MET A 95 1.00 -5.27 -14.03
C MET A 95 -0.34 -5.97 -14.26
N ASP A 96 -0.79 -6.74 -13.26
CA ASP A 96 -2.02 -7.54 -13.36
C ASP A 96 -3.25 -6.79 -12.82
N MET A 97 -3.03 -5.80 -11.96
CA MET A 97 -4.06 -4.93 -11.40
C MET A 97 -5.20 -5.63 -10.65
N ASP A 98 -4.96 -6.85 -10.15
CA ASP A 98 -5.91 -7.58 -9.31
C ASP A 98 -6.14 -6.86 -7.97
N GLN A 99 -7.36 -6.34 -7.77
CA GLN A 99 -7.74 -5.58 -6.59
C GLN A 99 -8.19 -6.45 -5.40
N HIS A 100 -8.33 -7.77 -5.57
CA HIS A 100 -8.71 -8.65 -4.47
C HIS A 100 -7.57 -8.74 -3.44
N PHE A 101 -7.88 -8.80 -2.15
CA PHE A 101 -6.86 -8.90 -1.09
C PHE A 101 -7.17 -9.97 -0.03
N ASN A 102 -8.13 -10.84 -0.29
CA ASN A 102 -8.54 -11.88 0.65
C ASN A 102 -7.72 -13.16 0.43
N GLY A 103 -6.66 -13.36 1.20
CA GLY A 103 -5.98 -14.65 1.29
C GLY A 103 -6.62 -15.53 2.37
N ILE A 104 -7.33 -16.60 1.98
CA ILE A 104 -7.57 -17.90 2.67
C ILE A 104 -7.84 -17.97 4.20
N HIS A 105 -8.04 -16.87 4.91
CA HIS A 105 -8.44 -16.85 6.32
C HIS A 105 -9.85 -16.29 6.44
N HIS A 106 -10.79 -17.14 6.85
CA HIS A 106 -12.19 -16.87 7.16
C HIS A 106 -12.43 -15.86 8.31
N THR A 107 -11.47 -15.00 8.64
CA THR A 107 -11.64 -13.95 9.65
C THR A 107 -12.02 -12.59 9.07
N PHE A 108 -12.03 -12.44 7.73
CA PHE A 108 -12.77 -11.35 7.10
C PHE A 108 -14.22 -11.80 6.94
N GLU A 109 -15.00 -11.69 8.02
CA GLU A 109 -16.45 -11.75 7.91
C GLU A 109 -16.91 -10.57 7.06
N TYR A 110 -17.74 -10.91 6.07
CA TYR A 110 -18.39 -10.01 5.15
C TYR A 110 -19.32 -9.07 5.95
N GLY A 111 -18.79 -8.01 6.59
CA GLY A 111 -19.63 -7.25 7.54
C GLY A 111 -19.06 -5.98 8.15
N ASP A 112 -17.74 -5.84 8.31
CA ASP A 112 -17.18 -4.68 9.01
C ASP A 112 -16.74 -3.61 8.02
N GLY A 113 -17.72 -2.93 7.43
CA GLY A 113 -17.58 -1.94 6.37
C GLY A 113 -16.31 -1.08 6.42
N ILE A 114 -15.79 -0.82 5.21
CA ILE A 114 -15.07 0.44 4.92
C ILE A 114 -15.99 1.65 5.15
#